data_AF-A0A841L6D4-F1
#
_entry.id   AF-A0A841L6D4-F1
#
_cell.length_a   1.000
_cell.length_b   1.000
_cell.length_c   1.000
_cell.angle_alpha   90.00
_cell.angle_beta   90.00
_cell.angle_gamma   90.00
#
_symmetry.space_group_name_H-M   'P 1'
#
loop_
_entity.id
_entity.type
_entity.pdbx_description
1 polymer ?
#
loop_
_entity_poly.entity_id
_entity_poly.type
_entity_poly.pdbx_seq_one_letter_code
_entity_poly.pdbx_strand_id
1 'polypeptide(L)'
;MAEHYDTTILPTRSRRPRDKGRVEGAVLIVERWILARLRNLTFHSLADLNAAIALFVDDLNARSMRHVGQSRRELFEDIERAALGPLPATAFEYAEWKRARVHPDYHIEADKTFYSVPHRLIGRQVEVRLTHRVVEIFHDHVRVASHVHRSQRGGYATVNEHMPKAHQRYANRTPASLIEQAGRVGDNVAILVERLMRDRPHPEQGYRSAMGILSLPASTTASGSRRPATAP
;
A
#
# COMPACT_ATOMS: atom_id res chain seq x y z
N MET A 1 -8.87 -4.05 14.42
CA MET A 1 -8.04 -4.96 15.25
C MET A 1 -8.68 -5.19 16.62
N ALA A 2 -8.81 -4.16 17.46
CA ALA A 2 -9.44 -4.23 18.79
C ALA A 2 -10.77 -4.99 18.79
N GLU A 3 -11.71 -4.53 17.95
CA GLU A 3 -13.03 -5.16 17.77
C GLU A 3 -12.96 -6.61 17.26
N HIS A 4 -12.03 -6.93 16.35
CA HIS A 4 -11.85 -8.29 15.82
C HIS A 4 -11.42 -9.30 16.89
N TYR A 5 -10.65 -8.84 17.88
CA TYR A 5 -10.17 -9.67 18.99
C TYR A 5 -10.95 -9.43 20.28
N ASP A 6 -12.15 -8.83 20.20
CA ASP A 6 -12.99 -8.50 21.35
C ASP A 6 -12.21 -7.80 22.49
N THR A 7 -11.29 -6.92 22.11
CA THR A 7 -10.33 -6.28 23.01
C THR A 7 -10.63 -4.80 23.10
N THR A 8 -10.80 -4.28 24.33
CA THR A 8 -10.90 -2.83 24.56
C THR A 8 -9.51 -2.21 24.73
N ILE A 9 -9.17 -1.23 23.89
CA ILE A 9 -7.92 -0.48 24.04
C ILE A 9 -8.16 0.70 24.99
N LEU A 10 -7.49 0.70 26.14
CA LEU A 10 -7.51 1.80 27.10
C LEU A 10 -6.22 2.62 26.99
N PRO A 11 -6.22 3.79 26.31
CA PRO A 11 -5.03 4.61 26.20
C PRO A 11 -4.65 5.25 27.55
N THR A 12 -3.35 5.36 27.81
CA THR A 12 -2.84 6.15 28.95
C THR A 12 -3.17 7.63 28.76
N ARG A 13 -3.31 8.38 29.86
CA ARG A 13 -3.61 9.82 29.79
C ARG A 13 -2.51 10.59 29.07
N SER A 14 -2.91 11.53 28.21
CA SER A 14 -1.97 12.40 27.50
C SER A 14 -1.10 13.20 28.49
N ARG A 15 0.19 13.36 28.16
CA ARG A 15 1.19 14.10 28.97
C ARG A 15 1.36 13.61 30.42
N ARG A 16 1.08 12.33 30.69
CA ARG A 16 1.33 11.69 32.00
C ARG A 16 2.33 10.53 31.86
N PRO A 17 3.66 10.80 31.84
CA PRO A 17 4.68 9.77 31.62
C PRO A 17 4.62 8.60 32.61
N ARG A 18 4.21 8.86 33.85
CA ARG A 18 4.12 7.86 34.92
C ARG A 18 3.12 6.73 34.62
N ASP A 19 2.10 6.99 33.80
CA ASP A 19 1.08 5.98 33.45
C ASP A 19 1.65 4.88 32.53
N LYS A 20 2.85 5.08 31.95
CA LYS A 20 3.48 4.16 30.99
C LYS A 20 4.65 3.36 31.58
N GLY A 21 5.01 3.57 32.85
CA GLY A 21 6.24 3.04 33.45
C GLY A 21 6.38 1.50 33.39
N ARG A 22 5.29 0.75 33.52
CA ARG A 22 5.32 -0.73 33.41
C ARG A 22 5.65 -1.20 31.98
N VAL A 23 5.10 -0.53 30.97
CA VAL A 23 5.35 -0.86 29.56
C VAL A 23 6.80 -0.57 29.19
N GLU A 24 7.30 0.59 29.58
CA GLU A 24 8.71 0.96 29.33
C GLU A 24 9.69 0.01 30.02
N GLY A 25 9.39 -0.37 31.27
CA GLY A 25 10.17 -1.39 31.98
C GLY A 25 10.18 -2.74 31.27
N ALA A 26 9.05 -3.18 30.74
CA ALA A 26 8.96 -4.42 29.96
C ALA A 26 9.76 -4.35 28.66
N VAL A 27 9.72 -3.21 27.94
CA VAL A 27 10.53 -2.98 26.74
C VAL A 27 12.03 -3.07 27.06
N LEU A 28 12.48 -2.40 28.12
CA LEU A 28 13.89 -2.45 28.54
C LEU A 28 14.36 -3.86 28.90
N ILE A 29 13.47 -4.70 29.44
CA ILE A 29 13.78 -6.11 29.73
C ILE A 29 14.02 -6.86 28.42
N VAL A 30 13.12 -6.73 27.44
CA VAL A 30 13.25 -7.37 26.13
C VAL A 30 14.51 -6.90 25.41
N GLU A 31 14.80 -5.60 25.41
CA GLU A 31 16.02 -5.04 24.79
C GLU A 31 17.29 -5.65 25.39
N ARG A 32 17.38 -5.73 26.73
CA ARG A 32 18.57 -6.28 27.41
C ARG A 32 18.72 -7.79 27.22
N TRP A 33 17.63 -8.54 27.27
CA TRP A 33 17.69 -10.00 27.27
C TRP A 33 17.63 -10.62 25.89
N ILE A 34 17.20 -9.87 24.87
CA ILE A 34 17.12 -10.34 23.48
C ILE A 34 18.07 -9.52 22.61
N LEU A 35 17.81 -8.23 22.41
CA LEU A 35 18.59 -7.41 21.46
C LEU A 35 20.07 -7.31 21.82
N ALA A 36 20.40 -7.12 23.10
CA ALA A 36 21.79 -7.01 23.54
C ALA A 36 22.58 -8.33 23.45
N ARG A 37 21.91 -9.48 23.32
CA ARG A 37 22.56 -10.77 23.04
C ARG A 37 22.71 -10.99 21.54
N LEU A 38 21.68 -10.65 20.77
CA LEU A 38 21.70 -10.73 19.30
C LEU A 38 22.85 -9.94 18.69
N ARG A 39 23.27 -8.82 19.30
CA ARG A 39 24.39 -8.00 18.80
C ARG A 39 25.73 -8.74 18.70
N ASN A 40 25.89 -9.87 19.41
CA ASN A 40 27.10 -10.68 19.40
C ASN A 40 27.01 -11.87 18.43
N LEU A 41 25.91 -11.97 17.67
CA LEU A 41 25.65 -13.05 16.73
C LEU A 41 25.56 -12.48 15.32
N THR A 42 26.05 -13.25 14.34
CA THR A 42 25.90 -12.94 12.92
C THR A 42 24.87 -13.87 12.32
N PHE A 43 23.96 -13.33 11.53
CA PHE A 43 22.89 -14.08 10.87
C PHE A 43 23.00 -13.93 9.35
N HIS A 44 22.74 -15.01 8.64
CA HIS A 44 22.80 -15.04 7.16
C HIS A 44 21.41 -15.14 6.52
N SER A 45 20.37 -15.34 7.33
CA SER A 45 18.99 -15.31 6.89
C SER A 45 18.06 -14.75 7.97
N LEU A 46 16.88 -14.27 7.54
CA LEU A 46 15.83 -13.85 8.46
C LEU A 46 15.29 -15.03 9.28
N ALA A 47 15.32 -16.25 8.72
CA ALA A 47 14.90 -17.45 9.43
C ALA A 47 15.81 -17.74 10.63
N ASP A 48 17.13 -17.63 10.45
CA ASP A 48 18.10 -17.85 11.54
C ASP A 48 17.94 -16.81 12.66
N LEU A 49 17.71 -15.54 12.29
CA LEU A 49 17.45 -14.47 13.24
C LEU A 49 16.17 -14.75 14.05
N ASN A 50 15.08 -15.13 13.36
CA ASN A 50 13.81 -15.45 14.03
C ASN A 50 13.95 -16.67 14.97
N ALA A 51 14.71 -17.68 14.57
CA ALA A 51 14.99 -18.85 15.42
C ALA A 51 15.76 -18.45 16.69
N ALA A 52 16.80 -17.61 16.56
CA ALA A 52 17.55 -17.12 17.72
C ALA A 52 16.70 -16.23 18.65
N ILE A 53 15.83 -15.37 18.09
CA ILE A 53 14.88 -14.59 18.87
C ILE A 53 13.96 -15.52 19.67
N ALA A 54 13.40 -16.56 19.04
CA ALA A 54 12.50 -17.50 19.71
C ALA A 54 13.18 -18.17 20.93
N LEU A 55 14.43 -18.62 20.77
CA LEU A 55 15.22 -19.18 21.88
C LEU A 55 15.41 -18.18 23.03
N PHE A 56 15.69 -16.92 22.74
CA PHE A 56 15.85 -15.90 23.78
C PHE A 56 14.54 -15.50 24.43
N VAL A 57 13.43 -15.53 23.70
CA VAL A 57 12.09 -15.35 24.27
C VAL A 57 11.77 -16.48 25.23
N ASP A 58 12.06 -17.73 24.87
CA ASP A 58 11.84 -18.89 25.74
C ASP A 58 12.65 -18.80 27.03
N ASP A 59 13.95 -18.48 26.93
CA ASP A 59 14.83 -18.28 28.09
C ASP A 59 14.33 -17.14 29.00
N LEU A 60 13.95 -16.00 28.41
CA LEU A 60 13.40 -14.87 29.16
C LEU A 60 12.10 -15.21 29.88
N ASN A 61 11.23 -16.02 29.26
CA ASN A 61 9.94 -16.40 29.82
C ASN A 61 10.07 -17.46 30.92
N ALA A 62 11.05 -18.36 30.81
CA ALA A 62 11.34 -19.39 31.81
C ALA A 62 12.07 -18.85 33.06
N ARG A 63 12.68 -17.67 32.98
CA ARG A 63 13.44 -17.09 34.08
C ARG A 63 12.56 -16.54 35.21
N SER A 64 12.83 -16.95 36.44
CA SER A 64 12.16 -16.42 37.64
C SER A 64 12.40 -14.92 37.82
N MET A 65 11.33 -14.17 38.08
CA MET A 65 11.38 -12.73 38.31
C MET A 65 11.66 -12.44 39.78
N ARG A 66 12.71 -11.66 40.06
CA ARG A 66 13.21 -11.40 41.43
C ARG A 66 12.14 -10.94 42.44
N HIS A 67 11.15 -10.15 41.99
CA HIS A 67 10.13 -9.59 42.88
C HIS A 67 8.92 -10.49 43.05
N VAL A 68 8.68 -11.42 42.12
CA VAL A 68 7.50 -12.29 42.09
C VAL A 68 7.82 -13.70 42.55
N GLY A 69 9.08 -14.12 42.47
CA GLY A 69 9.54 -15.48 42.81
C GLY A 69 9.23 -16.52 41.74
N GLN A 70 8.30 -16.24 40.83
CA GLN A 70 7.90 -17.10 39.72
C GLN A 70 8.41 -16.57 38.37
N SER A 71 8.48 -17.46 37.38
CA SER A 71 8.75 -17.10 35.98
C SER A 71 7.52 -16.50 35.29
N ARG A 72 7.72 -15.86 34.14
CA ARG A 72 6.59 -15.35 33.35
C ARG A 72 5.74 -16.49 32.80
N ARG A 73 6.39 -17.60 32.43
CA ARG A 73 5.71 -18.81 31.97
C ARG A 73 4.83 -19.43 33.05
N GLU A 74 5.35 -19.54 34.27
CA GLU A 74 4.57 -20.03 35.42
C GLU A 74 3.33 -19.16 35.68
N LEU A 75 3.48 -17.83 35.74
CA LEU A 75 2.33 -16.93 35.91
C LEU A 75 1.31 -17.03 34.77
N PHE A 76 1.78 -17.19 33.54
CA PHE A 76 0.89 -17.39 32.39
C PHE A 76 0.10 -18.69 32.53
N GLU A 77 0.75 -19.79 32.89
CA GLU A 77 0.12 -21.10 33.03
C GLU A 77 -0.84 -21.16 34.22
N ASP A 78 -0.45 -20.58 35.36
CA ASP A 78 -1.21 -20.62 36.61
C ASP A 78 -2.42 -19.68 36.62
N ILE A 79 -2.31 -18.52 35.97
CA ILE A 79 -3.28 -17.42 36.10
C ILE A 79 -3.89 -17.05 34.75
N GLU A 80 -3.06 -16.64 33.80
CA GLU A 80 -3.54 -15.97 32.58
C GLU A 80 -4.26 -16.95 31.65
N ARG A 81 -3.74 -18.17 31.49
CA ARG A 81 -4.23 -19.15 30.53
C ARG A 81 -5.70 -19.49 30.72
N ALA A 82 -6.18 -19.55 31.96
CA ALA A 82 -7.58 -19.82 32.26
C ALA A 82 -8.52 -18.64 31.96
N ALA A 83 -7.97 -17.42 31.91
CA ALA A 83 -8.71 -16.19 31.62
C ALA A 83 -8.74 -15.81 30.13
N LEU A 84 -7.94 -16.48 29.28
CA LEU A 84 -7.89 -16.19 27.85
C LEU A 84 -9.10 -16.78 27.10
N GLY A 85 -9.72 -15.95 26.25
CA GLY A 85 -10.75 -16.41 25.32
C GLY A 85 -10.17 -17.20 24.13
N PRO A 86 -11.03 -17.94 23.40
CA PRO A 86 -10.63 -18.59 22.17
C PRO A 86 -10.19 -17.57 21.11
N LEU A 87 -9.19 -17.92 20.30
CA LEU A 87 -8.81 -17.09 19.15
C LEU A 87 -9.92 -17.10 18.10
N PRO A 88 -10.23 -15.96 17.47
CA PRO A 88 -11.09 -15.92 16.29
C PRO A 88 -10.58 -16.88 15.20
N ALA A 89 -11.50 -17.53 14.49
CA ALA A 89 -11.17 -18.51 13.45
C ALA A 89 -10.35 -17.90 12.29
N THR A 90 -10.45 -16.59 12.09
CA THR A 90 -9.71 -15.84 11.07
C THR A 90 -8.76 -14.85 11.73
N ALA A 91 -7.55 -14.75 11.19
CA ALA A 91 -6.61 -13.71 11.60
C ALA A 91 -7.15 -12.32 11.19
N PHE A 92 -6.84 -11.29 11.98
CA PHE A 92 -7.18 -9.93 11.59
C PHE A 92 -6.44 -9.54 10.31
N GLU A 93 -7.20 -9.14 9.29
CA GLU A 93 -6.65 -8.61 8.05
C GLU A 93 -6.74 -7.08 8.08
N TYR A 94 -5.58 -6.43 8.07
CA TYR A 94 -5.53 -4.98 7.95
C TYR A 94 -5.93 -4.59 6.53
N ALA A 95 -6.88 -3.67 6.43
CA ALA A 95 -7.36 -3.15 5.16
C ALA A 95 -7.41 -1.63 5.18
N GLU A 96 -6.88 -1.01 4.13
CA GLU A 96 -6.99 0.42 3.88
C GLU A 96 -8.11 0.69 2.88
N TRP A 97 -8.95 1.66 3.19
CA TRP A 97 -10.01 2.11 2.31
C TRP A 97 -9.67 3.45 1.70
N LYS A 98 -9.88 3.56 0.39
CA LYS A 98 -9.65 4.81 -0.33
C LYS A 98 -10.62 4.97 -1.48
N ARG A 99 -10.81 6.21 -1.92
CA ARG A 99 -11.56 6.52 -3.13
C ARG A 99 -10.61 6.74 -4.30
N ALA A 100 -10.95 6.19 -5.45
CA ALA A 100 -10.21 6.38 -6.70
C ALA A 100 -11.17 6.69 -7.84
N ARG A 101 -10.73 7.52 -8.78
CA ARG A 101 -11.47 7.77 -10.03
C ARG A 101 -10.98 6.82 -11.10
N VAL A 102 -11.91 6.20 -11.82
CA VAL A 102 -11.57 5.35 -12.96
C VAL A 102 -11.09 6.22 -14.11
N HIS A 103 -9.87 5.93 -14.58
CA HIS A 103 -9.25 6.64 -15.67
C HIS A 103 -9.81 6.20 -17.04
N PRO A 104 -9.60 7.01 -18.10
CA PRO A 104 -10.08 6.70 -19.45
C PRO A 104 -9.57 5.37 -20.02
N ASP A 105 -8.43 4.91 -19.53
CA ASP A 105 -7.84 3.61 -19.83
C ASP A 105 -8.43 2.48 -18.98
N TYR A 106 -9.61 2.66 -18.36
CA TYR A 106 -10.31 1.68 -17.51
C TYR A 106 -9.49 1.15 -16.32
N HIS A 107 -8.52 1.92 -15.81
CA HIS A 107 -7.75 1.58 -14.61
C HIS A 107 -7.98 2.55 -13.45
N ILE A 108 -7.69 2.06 -12.24
CA ILE A 108 -7.51 2.89 -11.04
C ILE A 108 -6.08 2.72 -10.52
N GLU A 109 -5.55 3.74 -9.87
CA GLU A 109 -4.25 3.64 -9.21
C GLU A 109 -4.42 3.18 -7.76
N ALA A 110 -3.73 2.11 -7.37
CA ALA A 110 -3.61 1.68 -5.98
C ALA A 110 -2.21 1.19 -5.60
N ASP A 111 -1.70 1.69 -4.48
CA ASP A 111 -0.30 1.54 -4.05
C ASP A 111 0.72 1.70 -5.19
N LYS A 112 0.54 2.73 -6.02
CA LYS A 112 1.38 3.03 -7.20
C LYS A 112 1.36 1.97 -8.31
N THR A 113 0.35 1.09 -8.32
CA THR A 113 0.08 0.10 -9.37
C THR A 113 -1.29 0.37 -9.99
N PHE A 114 -1.45 0.12 -11.28
CA PHE A 114 -2.71 0.34 -11.98
C PHE A 114 -3.52 -0.95 -12.07
N TYR A 115 -4.74 -0.94 -11.56
CA TYR A 115 -5.64 -2.10 -11.57
C TYR A 115 -6.84 -1.82 -12.48
N SER A 116 -7.11 -2.74 -13.41
CA SER A 116 -8.24 -2.59 -14.32
C SER A 116 -9.58 -2.73 -13.59
N VAL A 117 -10.59 -2.06 -14.10
CA VAL A 117 -11.99 -2.17 -13.67
C VAL A 117 -12.88 -2.27 -14.91
N PRO A 118 -14.10 -2.80 -14.80
CA PRO A 118 -15.03 -2.83 -15.93
C PRO A 118 -15.17 -1.45 -16.59
N HIS A 119 -14.87 -1.37 -17.89
CA HIS A 119 -14.81 -0.12 -18.67
C HIS A 119 -16.07 0.75 -18.59
N ARG A 120 -17.24 0.16 -18.30
CA ARG A 120 -18.49 0.89 -18.03
C ARG A 120 -18.37 1.91 -16.89
N LEU A 121 -17.36 1.77 -16.04
CA LEU A 121 -17.09 2.63 -14.90
C LEU A 121 -16.13 3.78 -15.22
N ILE A 122 -15.66 3.94 -16.45
CA ILE A 122 -14.77 5.05 -16.84
C ILE A 122 -15.34 6.40 -16.37
N GLY A 123 -14.49 7.18 -15.70
CA GLY A 123 -14.84 8.49 -15.14
C GLY A 123 -15.60 8.48 -13.82
N ARG A 124 -16.10 7.32 -13.36
CA ARG A 124 -16.81 7.15 -12.07
C ARG A 124 -15.83 7.09 -10.89
N GLN A 125 -16.34 7.33 -9.68
CA GLN A 125 -15.61 7.09 -8.45
C GLN A 125 -15.89 5.67 -7.94
N VAL A 126 -14.86 5.02 -7.42
CA VAL A 126 -14.92 3.69 -6.82
C VAL A 126 -14.23 3.70 -5.46
N GLU A 127 -14.64 2.79 -4.60
CA GLU A 127 -13.98 2.53 -3.32
C GLU A 127 -13.03 1.35 -3.48
N VAL A 128 -11.82 1.48 -2.95
CA VAL A 128 -10.77 0.47 -3.06
C VAL A 128 -10.41 0.02 -1.66
N ARG A 129 -10.55 -1.29 -1.42
CA ARG A 129 -10.09 -1.99 -0.22
C ARG A 129 -8.74 -2.63 -0.52
N LEU A 130 -7.67 -2.10 0.07
CA LEU A 130 -6.33 -2.64 -0.05
C LEU A 130 -6.01 -3.48 1.18
N THR A 131 -5.69 -4.74 0.95
CA THR A 131 -5.09 -5.63 1.95
C THR A 131 -3.65 -5.94 1.53
N HIS A 132 -2.88 -6.65 2.34
CA HIS A 132 -1.52 -7.04 1.96
C HIS A 132 -1.48 -7.97 0.73
N ARG A 133 -2.56 -8.72 0.47
CA ARG A 133 -2.65 -9.74 -0.59
C ARG A 133 -3.57 -9.38 -1.74
N VAL A 134 -4.59 -8.57 -1.50
CA VAL A 134 -5.69 -8.35 -2.44
C VAL A 134 -6.06 -6.87 -2.52
N VAL A 135 -6.32 -6.41 -3.74
CA VAL A 135 -6.96 -5.13 -4.02
C VAL A 135 -8.36 -5.39 -4.53
N GLU A 136 -9.36 -5.02 -3.74
CA GLU A 136 -10.77 -5.12 -4.12
C GLU A 136 -11.33 -3.75 -4.44
N ILE A 137 -12.16 -3.69 -5.47
CA ILE A 137 -12.71 -2.44 -5.98
C ILE A 137 -14.22 -2.56 -5.97
N PHE A 138 -14.87 -1.57 -5.38
CA PHE A 138 -16.31 -1.49 -5.15
C PHE A 138 -16.90 -0.27 -5.85
N HIS A 139 -18.07 -0.44 -6.44
CA HIS A 139 -18.91 0.65 -6.96
C HIS A 139 -20.30 0.44 -6.41
N ASP A 140 -20.89 1.46 -5.78
CA ASP A 140 -22.19 1.38 -5.11
C ASP A 140 -22.31 0.17 -4.16
N HIS A 141 -21.28 -0.06 -3.32
CA HIS A 141 -21.21 -1.18 -2.35
C HIS A 141 -21.16 -2.59 -2.97
N VAL A 142 -21.08 -2.71 -4.30
CA VAL A 142 -20.92 -3.98 -5.01
C VAL A 142 -19.47 -4.13 -5.46
N ARG A 143 -18.85 -5.29 -5.17
CA ARG A 143 -17.49 -5.59 -5.64
C ARG A 143 -17.51 -5.77 -7.16
N VAL A 144 -16.78 -4.91 -7.87
CA VAL A 144 -16.70 -4.90 -9.34
C VAL A 144 -15.41 -5.49 -9.88
N ALA A 145 -14.35 -5.55 -9.07
CA ALA A 145 -13.08 -6.18 -9.43
C ALA A 145 -12.31 -6.65 -8.18
N SER A 146 -11.46 -7.65 -8.36
CA SER A 146 -10.54 -8.16 -7.33
C SER A 146 -9.23 -8.55 -7.99
N HIS A 147 -8.12 -8.09 -7.43
CA HIS A 147 -6.78 -8.29 -7.97
C HIS A 147 -5.82 -8.76 -6.88
N VAL A 148 -4.79 -9.51 -7.27
CA VAL A 148 -3.66 -9.78 -6.36
C VAL A 148 -2.87 -8.49 -6.16
N HIS A 149 -2.62 -8.14 -4.90
CA HIS A 149 -1.80 -7.00 -4.54
C HIS A 149 -0.35 -7.24 -4.96
N ARG A 150 0.20 -6.33 -5.79
CA ARG A 150 1.58 -6.42 -6.28
C ARG A 150 2.48 -5.47 -5.50
N SER A 151 3.58 -5.98 -4.96
CA SER A 151 4.59 -5.19 -4.24
C SER A 151 5.50 -4.36 -5.16
N GLN A 152 5.53 -4.65 -6.45
CA GLN A 152 6.27 -3.87 -7.44
C GLN A 152 5.55 -2.55 -7.72
N ARG A 153 6.26 -1.45 -7.52
CA ARG A 153 5.79 -0.10 -7.84
C ARG A 153 5.79 0.10 -9.35
N GLY A 154 4.68 0.63 -9.86
CA GLY A 154 4.48 0.85 -11.28
C GLY A 154 4.03 -0.41 -12.01
N GLY A 155 3.36 -0.21 -13.15
CA GLY A 155 2.84 -1.28 -14.00
C GLY A 155 1.32 -1.46 -13.90
N TYR A 156 0.81 -2.38 -14.74
CA TYR A 156 -0.62 -2.62 -14.94
C TYR A 156 -0.98 -4.06 -14.58
N ALA A 157 -2.06 -4.22 -13.83
CA ALA A 157 -2.76 -5.46 -13.56
C ALA A 157 -4.10 -5.42 -14.31
N THR A 158 -4.06 -5.89 -15.55
CA THR A 158 -5.21 -5.85 -16.46
C THR A 158 -5.88 -7.22 -16.54
N VAL A 159 -7.20 -7.23 -16.42
CA VAL A 159 -8.08 -8.40 -16.58
C VAL A 159 -8.85 -8.19 -17.87
N ASN A 160 -8.83 -9.19 -18.76
CA ASN A 160 -9.36 -9.06 -20.12
C ASN A 160 -10.88 -8.79 -20.14
N GLU A 161 -11.62 -9.35 -19.18
CA GLU A 161 -13.06 -9.17 -19.04
C GLU A 161 -13.45 -7.73 -18.71
N HIS A 162 -12.53 -6.94 -18.16
CA HIS A 162 -12.78 -5.53 -17.86
C HIS A 162 -12.78 -4.66 -19.12
N MET A 163 -12.11 -5.10 -20.18
CA MET A 163 -11.96 -4.35 -21.42
C MET A 163 -13.28 -4.31 -22.22
N PRO A 164 -13.56 -3.22 -22.97
CA PRO A 164 -14.67 -3.19 -23.93
C PRO A 164 -14.52 -4.29 -24.99
N LYS A 165 -15.63 -4.89 -25.46
CA LYS A 165 -15.59 -5.89 -26.55
C LYS A 165 -14.91 -5.37 -27.82
N ALA A 166 -15.02 -4.07 -28.10
CA ALA A 166 -14.31 -3.43 -29.20
C ALA A 166 -12.79 -3.48 -28.98
N HIS A 167 -12.30 -3.17 -27.78
CA HIS A 167 -10.88 -3.25 -27.43
C HIS A 167 -10.37 -4.69 -27.29
N GLN A 168 -11.25 -5.65 -26.92
CA GLN A 168 -10.94 -7.08 -26.95
C GLN A 168 -10.75 -7.60 -28.39
N ARG A 169 -11.43 -7.01 -29.37
CA ARG A 169 -11.43 -7.45 -30.78
C ARG A 169 -10.46 -6.67 -31.68
N TYR A 170 -10.23 -5.39 -31.38
CA TYR A 170 -9.45 -4.46 -32.19
C TYR A 170 -8.86 -3.38 -31.28
N ALA A 171 -7.54 -3.36 -31.08
CA ALA A 171 -6.78 -2.31 -30.40
C ALA A 171 -6.78 -0.95 -31.15
N ASN A 172 -7.83 -0.64 -31.90
CA ASN A 172 -7.85 0.42 -32.92
C ASN A 172 -9.05 1.35 -32.73
N ARG A 173 -8.93 2.32 -31.79
CA ARG A 173 -9.27 3.76 -31.90
C ARG A 173 -9.53 4.39 -30.51
N THR A 174 -8.98 5.55 -30.13
CA THR A 174 -8.22 6.57 -30.88
C THR A 174 -7.02 7.15 -30.10
N PRO A 175 -5.84 6.49 -30.15
CA PRO A 175 -4.53 7.15 -29.99
C PRO A 175 -4.43 8.48 -30.77
N ALA A 176 -5.07 8.51 -31.94
CA ALA A 176 -5.08 9.64 -32.87
C ALA A 176 -5.54 10.97 -32.24
N SER A 177 -6.55 10.99 -31.36
CA SER A 177 -7.03 12.23 -30.76
C SER A 177 -6.03 12.82 -29.76
N LEU A 178 -5.33 11.97 -29.00
CA LEU A 178 -4.31 12.41 -28.06
C LEU A 178 -3.04 12.87 -28.80
N ILE A 179 -2.69 12.19 -29.90
CA ILE A 179 -1.58 12.61 -30.79
C ILE A 179 -1.93 13.95 -31.46
N GLU A 180 -3.16 14.14 -31.92
CA GLU A 180 -3.61 15.42 -32.49
C GLU A 180 -3.58 16.56 -31.47
N GLN A 181 -4.06 16.32 -30.25
CA GLN A 181 -3.96 17.27 -29.14
C GLN A 181 -2.50 17.60 -28.79
N ALA A 182 -1.62 16.60 -28.81
CA ALA A 182 -0.19 16.78 -28.59
C ALA A 182 0.46 17.61 -29.71
N GLY A 183 0.03 17.42 -30.97
CA GLY A 183 0.48 18.22 -32.10
C GLY A 183 0.17 19.71 -31.96
N ARG A 184 -0.95 20.07 -31.30
CA ARG A 184 -1.27 21.47 -30.99
C ARG A 184 -0.34 22.10 -29.95
N VAL A 185 0.34 21.28 -29.13
CA VAL A 185 1.36 21.73 -28.18
C VAL A 185 2.74 21.82 -28.86
N GLY A 186 3.02 20.89 -29.77
CA GLY A 186 4.19 20.92 -30.66
C GLY A 186 4.56 19.54 -31.20
N ASP A 187 5.24 19.50 -32.34
CA ASP A 187 5.55 18.27 -33.08
C ASP A 187 6.34 17.24 -32.25
N ASN A 188 7.29 17.70 -31.44
CA ASN A 188 8.08 16.83 -30.56
C ASN A 188 7.22 16.17 -29.45
N VAL A 189 6.17 16.85 -29.00
CA VAL A 189 5.24 16.31 -27.99
C VAL A 189 4.35 15.25 -28.61
N ALA A 190 3.89 15.45 -29.86
CA ALA A 190 3.15 14.45 -30.62
C ALA A 190 3.95 13.15 -30.81
N ILE A 191 5.23 13.27 -31.21
CA ILE A 191 6.14 12.13 -31.39
C ILE A 191 6.32 11.36 -30.06
N LEU A 192 6.48 12.07 -28.94
CA LEU A 192 6.62 11.45 -27.63
C LEU A 192 5.35 10.69 -27.22
N VAL A 193 4.18 11.31 -27.38
CA VAL A 193 2.88 10.70 -27.06
C VAL A 193 2.62 9.47 -27.93
N GLU A 194 2.95 9.53 -29.22
CA GLU A 194 2.85 8.39 -30.13
C GLU A 194 3.74 7.21 -29.68
N ARG A 195 5.03 7.47 -29.41
CA ARG A 195 5.96 6.42 -28.95
C ARG A 195 5.50 5.77 -27.65
N LEU A 196 5.03 6.59 -26.72
CA LEU A 196 4.60 6.12 -25.41
C LEU A 196 3.38 5.17 -25.48
N MET A 197 2.56 5.27 -26.52
CA MET A 197 1.49 4.32 -26.81
C MET A 197 1.99 3.09 -27.57
N ARG A 198 2.94 3.27 -28.51
CA ARG A 198 3.48 2.17 -29.33
C ARG A 198 4.33 1.19 -28.52
N ASP A 199 5.10 1.67 -27.54
CA ASP A 199 6.08 0.87 -26.80
C ASP A 199 5.44 0.02 -25.67
N ARG A 200 4.11 0.07 -25.51
CA ARG A 200 3.35 -0.67 -24.50
C ARG A 200 2.64 -1.87 -25.16
N PRO A 201 2.42 -2.98 -24.43
CA PRO A 201 1.62 -4.11 -24.94
C PRO A 201 0.23 -3.69 -25.44
N HIS A 202 -0.33 -2.62 -24.85
CA HIS A 202 -1.60 -2.03 -25.22
C HIS A 202 -1.48 -0.50 -25.25
N PRO A 203 -1.85 0.19 -26.35
CA PRO A 203 -1.76 1.65 -26.50
C PRO A 203 -2.44 2.44 -25.38
N GLU A 204 -3.52 1.89 -24.82
CA GLU A 204 -4.33 2.51 -23.77
C GLU A 204 -3.53 2.67 -22.46
N GLN A 205 -2.55 1.80 -22.20
CA GLN A 205 -1.63 1.95 -21.07
C GLN A 205 -0.75 3.20 -21.17
N GLY A 206 -0.67 3.80 -22.37
CA GLY A 206 0.00 5.07 -22.60
C GLY A 206 -0.88 6.30 -22.36
N TYR A 207 -2.21 6.15 -22.28
CA TYR A 207 -3.14 7.30 -22.25
C TYR A 207 -2.94 8.17 -21.01
N ARG A 208 -2.72 7.56 -19.84
CA ARG A 208 -2.51 8.30 -18.60
C ARG A 208 -1.24 9.17 -18.68
N SER A 209 -0.13 8.61 -19.14
CA SER A 209 1.12 9.37 -19.30
C SER A 209 0.98 10.45 -20.37
N ALA A 210 0.29 10.17 -21.49
CA ALA A 210 0.00 11.17 -22.52
C ALA A 210 -0.83 12.34 -21.97
N MET A 211 -1.91 12.07 -21.22
CA MET A 211 -2.70 13.12 -20.59
C MET A 211 -1.91 13.90 -19.53
N GLY A 212 -1.04 13.23 -18.78
CA GLY A 212 -0.11 13.89 -17.86
C GLY A 212 0.77 14.92 -18.58
N ILE A 213 1.38 14.53 -19.71
CA ILE A 213 2.18 15.44 -20.55
C ILE A 213 1.34 16.61 -21.08
N LEU A 214 0.14 16.33 -21.59
CA LEU A 214 -0.77 17.35 -22.13
C LEU A 214 -1.29 18.34 -21.06
N SER A 215 -1.24 17.99 -19.79
CA SER A 215 -1.66 18.87 -18.68
C SER A 215 -0.58 19.87 -18.24
N LEU A 216 0.70 19.63 -18.59
CA LEU A 216 1.83 20.47 -18.18
C LEU A 216 1.78 21.93 -18.70
N PRO A 217 1.35 22.22 -19.95
CA PRO A 217 1.25 23.60 -20.43
C PRO A 217 0.28 24.46 -19.61
N ALA A 218 -0.79 23.85 -19.07
CA ALA A 218 -1.78 24.53 -18.23
C ALA A 218 -1.23 24.88 -16.82
N SER A 219 -0.18 24.21 -16.36
CA SER A 219 0.47 24.47 -15.08
C SER A 219 1.62 25.49 -15.14
N THR A 220 2.15 25.80 -16.33
CA THR A 220 3.37 26.62 -16.49
C THR A 220 3.08 28.11 -16.76
N THR A 221 1.82 28.54 -16.83
CA THR A 221 1.47 29.95 -17.13
C THR A 221 1.63 30.91 -15.94
N ALA A 222 2.38 30.54 -14.89
CA ALA A 222 2.74 31.42 -13.79
C ALA A 222 4.26 31.48 -13.60
N SER A 223 4.95 32.22 -14.48
CA SER A 223 6.09 33.11 -14.21
C SER A 223 6.93 33.24 -15.48
N GLY A 224 6.96 34.43 -16.06
CA GLY A 224 7.75 34.65 -17.27
C GLY A 224 7.58 36.04 -17.87
N SER A 225 7.48 37.10 -17.06
CA SER A 225 7.67 38.45 -17.57
C SER A 225 9.14 38.62 -17.97
N ARG A 226 9.46 38.35 -19.24
CA ARG A 226 10.73 38.77 -19.83
C ARG A 226 10.71 40.30 -19.96
N ARG A 227 11.54 40.99 -19.17
CA ARG A 227 11.94 42.37 -19.48
C ARG A 227 12.74 42.34 -20.80
N PRO A 228 12.45 43.21 -21.78
CA PRO A 228 13.28 43.32 -22.96
C PRO A 228 14.61 43.99 -22.59
N ALA A 229 15.71 43.39 -23.05
CA ALA A 229 17.03 43.99 -23.01
C ALA A 229 17.11 45.07 -24.08
N THR A 230 17.33 46.32 -23.66
CA THR A 230 17.77 47.42 -24.53
C THR A 230 19.28 47.39 -24.65
N ALA A 231 19.76 47.36 -25.88
CA ALA A 231 21.10 47.72 -26.34
C ALA A 231 20.92 48.36 -27.73
N PRO A 232 21.88 49.14 -28.26
CA PRO A 232 23.24 49.40 -27.78
C PRO A 232 23.43 50.71 -27.02
#